data_AF-A0A377WA77-F1
#
_entry.id   AF-A0A377WA77-F1
#
_cell.length_a   1.000
_cell.length_b   1.000
_cell.length_c   1.000
_cell.angle_alpha   90.00
_cell.angle_beta   90.00
_cell.angle_gamma   90.00
#
_symmetry.space_group_name_H-M   'P 1'
#
loop_
_entity.id
_entity.type
_entity.pdbx_description
1 polymer ?
#
loop_
_entity_poly.entity_id
_entity_poly.type
_entity_poly.pdbx_seq_one_letter_code
_entity_poly.pdbx_strand_id
1 'polypeptide(L)'
;MDREFAKGGNSYNRAMGDPGHQPDACNAPLLSAPFYAIKLYTGDLGTSRGLVTTADAQVVNTQGNPIPGLYAVGNDMDSLMAGTYPGPGITLGPGLTFGYLAACHLAQHSTH
;
A
#
# COMPACT_ATOMS: atom_id res chain seq x y z
N MET A 1 22.04 0.04 -17.15
CA MET A 1 21.68 -0.74 -15.95
C MET A 1 22.91 -0.91 -15.11
N ASP A 2 22.78 -0.56 -13.84
CA ASP A 2 23.82 -0.74 -12.83
C ASP A 2 24.05 -2.24 -12.57
N ARG A 3 25.31 -2.69 -12.56
CA ARG A 3 25.66 -4.10 -12.38
C ARG A 3 25.67 -4.55 -10.91
N GLU A 4 25.80 -3.62 -9.97
CA GLU A 4 25.91 -3.95 -8.55
C GLU A 4 24.52 -4.14 -7.91
N PHE A 5 23.59 -3.21 -8.16
CA PHE A 5 22.25 -3.23 -7.56
C PHE A 5 21.11 -3.33 -8.59
N ALA A 6 21.42 -3.54 -9.87
CA ALA A 6 20.45 -3.72 -10.95
C ALA A 6 19.51 -2.51 -11.20
N LYS A 7 19.89 -1.30 -10.75
CA LYS A 7 19.10 -0.08 -11.00
C LYS A 7 18.92 0.16 -12.51
N GLY A 8 17.68 0.45 -12.90
CA GLY A 8 17.25 0.56 -14.30
C GLY A 8 16.92 -0.78 -14.99
N GLY A 9 17.10 -1.92 -14.31
CA GLY A 9 16.86 -3.26 -14.88
C GLY A 9 15.39 -3.60 -15.13
N ASN A 10 14.44 -3.02 -14.40
CA ASN A 10 13.00 -3.31 -14.53
C ASN A 10 12.18 -2.11 -15.04
N SER A 11 10.94 -2.36 -15.43
CA SER A 11 10.04 -1.33 -15.97
C SER A 11 9.71 -0.23 -14.96
N TYR A 12 9.58 -0.58 -13.68
CA TYR A 12 9.30 0.37 -12.60
C TYR A 12 10.41 1.42 -12.46
N ASN A 13 11.67 1.00 -12.40
CA ASN A 13 12.82 1.88 -12.35
C ASN A 13 12.87 2.81 -13.56
N ARG A 14 12.63 2.27 -14.77
CA ARG A 14 12.64 3.04 -16.02
C ARG A 14 11.49 4.03 -16.11
N ALA A 15 10.31 3.69 -15.59
CA ALA A 15 9.17 4.60 -15.53
C ALA A 15 9.43 5.81 -14.63
N MET A 16 10.30 5.67 -13.61
CA MET A 16 10.71 6.75 -12.72
C MET A 16 11.99 7.48 -13.16
N GLY A 17 12.64 7.03 -14.24
CA GLY A 17 13.86 7.64 -14.78
C GLY A 17 13.57 8.82 -15.71
N ASP A 18 14.63 9.51 -16.15
CA ASP A 18 14.55 10.55 -17.18
C ASP A 18 14.66 9.93 -18.57
N PRO A 19 13.58 9.87 -19.38
CA PRO A 19 13.61 9.26 -20.71
C PRO A 19 14.49 10.04 -21.70
N GLY A 20 14.78 11.32 -21.45
CA GLY A 20 15.66 12.15 -22.27
C GLY A 20 17.14 11.83 -22.07
N HIS A 21 17.50 11.17 -20.96
CA HIS A 21 18.86 10.79 -20.63
C HIS A 21 19.18 9.40 -21.17
N GLN A 22 20.04 9.34 -22.19
CA GLN A 22 20.41 8.13 -22.91
C GLN A 22 21.89 7.80 -22.70
N PRO A 23 22.30 6.52 -22.74
CA PRO A 23 21.49 5.31 -22.97
C PRO A 23 20.80 4.76 -21.71
N ASP A 24 20.99 5.38 -20.54
CA ASP A 24 20.45 4.87 -19.26
C ASP A 24 19.65 5.94 -18.52
N ALA A 25 18.33 5.91 -18.71
CA ALA A 25 17.38 6.84 -18.08
C ALA A 25 17.45 6.89 -16.54
N CYS A 26 18.03 5.88 -15.88
CA CYS A 26 18.02 5.77 -14.43
C CYS A 26 19.34 6.18 -13.77
N ASN A 27 20.44 6.25 -14.53
CA ASN A 27 21.78 6.45 -13.98
C ASN A 27 22.55 7.54 -14.73
N ALA A 28 22.83 8.64 -14.04
CA ALA A 28 23.66 9.74 -14.54
C ALA A 28 24.87 9.96 -13.60
N PRO A 29 26.05 10.30 -14.13
CA PRO A 29 27.22 10.57 -13.30
C PRO A 29 27.10 11.92 -12.58
N LEU A 30 27.61 11.99 -11.34
CA LEU A 30 27.70 13.24 -10.58
C LEU A 30 29.07 13.88 -10.81
N LEU A 31 29.17 14.84 -11.74
CA LEU A 31 30.46 15.39 -12.19
C LEU A 31 30.72 16.83 -11.74
N SER A 32 29.68 17.63 -11.52
CA SER A 32 29.79 19.08 -11.33
C SER A 32 29.21 19.51 -9.98
N ALA A 33 29.96 20.36 -9.29
CA ALA A 33 29.56 21.01 -8.05
C ALA A 33 28.53 22.13 -8.31
N PRO A 34 27.78 22.58 -7.28
CA PRO A 34 27.81 22.14 -5.88
C PRO A 34 27.21 20.75 -5.67
N PHE A 35 27.86 19.94 -4.84
CA PHE A 35 27.32 18.66 -4.40
C PHE A 35 26.41 18.85 -3.18
N TYR A 36 25.34 18.07 -3.13
CA TYR A 36 24.36 18.11 -2.04
C TYR A 36 24.28 16.75 -1.35
N ALA A 37 24.05 16.77 -0.04
CA ALA A 37 23.79 15.58 0.76
C ALA A 37 22.47 15.74 1.51
N ILE A 38 21.63 14.71 1.47
CA ILE A 38 20.35 14.67 2.17
C ILE A 38 20.35 13.45 3.07
N LYS A 39 20.07 13.65 4.36
CA LYS A 39 19.92 12.54 5.31
C LYS A 39 18.55 11.88 5.12
N LEU A 40 18.55 10.58 4.84
CA LEU A 40 17.34 9.78 4.69
C LEU A 40 17.05 9.02 5.99
N TYR A 41 15.77 8.90 6.32
CA TYR A 41 15.26 8.08 7.41
C TYR A 41 14.19 7.13 6.88
N THR A 42 13.98 6.01 7.55
CA THR A 42 12.86 5.12 7.27
C THR A 42 11.56 5.80 7.70
N GLY A 43 10.62 5.94 6.76
CA GLY A 43 9.24 6.34 7.06
C GLY A 43 8.28 5.19 6.74
N ASP A 44 7.13 5.20 7.38
CA ASP A 44 6.01 4.30 7.11
C ASP A 44 4.84 5.04 6.45
N LEU A 45 4.01 4.30 5.72
CA LEU A 45 2.80 4.81 5.06
C LEU A 45 1.52 4.28 5.74
N GLY A 46 1.67 3.61 6.89
CA GLY A 46 0.60 2.90 7.59
C GLY A 46 1.01 1.47 8.00
N THR A 47 0.18 0.86 8.84
CA THR A 47 0.35 -0.50 9.33
C THR A 47 -0.39 -1.49 8.44
N SER A 48 0.21 -2.66 8.20
CA SER A 48 -0.47 -3.77 7.54
C SER A 48 -1.25 -4.67 8.50
N ARG A 49 -0.99 -4.54 9.81
CA ARG A 49 -1.68 -5.29 10.85
C ARG A 49 -2.86 -4.49 11.40
N GLY A 50 -3.97 -5.17 11.63
CA GLY A 50 -5.18 -4.56 12.15
C GLY A 50 -6.13 -5.58 12.76
N LEU A 51 -7.40 -5.22 12.82
CA LEU A 51 -8.50 -6.07 13.25
C LEU A 51 -8.82 -7.09 12.16
N VAL A 52 -8.89 -8.36 12.52
CA VAL A 52 -9.33 -9.41 11.58
C VAL A 52 -10.80 -9.19 11.28
N THR A 53 -11.17 -9.24 10.00
CA THR A 53 -12.55 -9.03 9.56
C THR A 53 -13.05 -10.15 8.65
N THR A 54 -14.38 -10.26 8.54
CA THR A 54 -15.03 -11.07 7.51
C THR A 54 -14.93 -10.41 6.13
N ALA A 55 -15.47 -11.09 5.09
CA ALA A 55 -15.60 -10.52 3.75
C ALA A 55 -16.50 -9.27 3.70
N ASP A 56 -17.44 -9.14 4.64
CA ASP A 56 -18.33 -7.99 4.80
C ASP A 56 -17.80 -6.93 5.77
N ALA A 57 -16.48 -6.99 6.06
CA ALA A 57 -15.75 -6.06 6.94
C ALA A 57 -16.18 -6.05 8.42
N GLN A 58 -16.94 -7.06 8.88
CA GLN A 58 -17.27 -7.20 10.31
C GLN A 58 -16.04 -7.65 11.09
N VAL A 59 -15.74 -7.02 12.22
CA VAL A 59 -14.64 -7.44 13.10
C VAL A 59 -14.98 -8.79 13.74
N VAL A 60 -14.02 -9.72 13.76
CA VAL A 60 -14.19 -11.01 14.42
C VAL A 60 -13.52 -11.04 15.79
N ASN A 61 -14.13 -11.76 16.74
CA ASN A 61 -13.54 -12.01 18.05
C ASN A 61 -12.49 -13.14 18.00
N THR A 62 -11.91 -13.47 19.15
CA THR A 62 -10.86 -14.51 19.26
C THR A 62 -11.33 -15.93 18.92
N GLN A 63 -12.64 -16.17 18.84
CA GLN A 63 -13.22 -17.43 18.40
C GLN A 63 -13.55 -17.44 16.90
N GLY A 64 -13.27 -16.34 16.19
CA GLY A 64 -13.60 -16.18 14.77
C GLY A 64 -15.06 -15.77 14.51
N ASN A 65 -15.83 -15.44 15.55
CA ASN A 65 -17.23 -15.02 15.40
C ASN A 65 -17.33 -13.51 15.14
N PRO A 66 -18.17 -13.05 14.18
CA PRO A 66 -18.41 -11.64 13.95
C PRO A 66 -18.98 -10.95 15.21
N ILE A 67 -18.49 -9.76 15.52
CA ILE A 67 -19.00 -8.92 16.60
C ILE A 67 -20.13 -8.06 16.03
N PRO A 68 -21.39 -8.20 16.50
CA PRO A 68 -22.51 -7.45 15.95
C PRO A 68 -22.31 -5.93 16.04
N GLY A 69 -22.52 -5.25 14.91
CA GLY A 69 -22.42 -3.79 14.82
C GLY A 69 -21.00 -3.22 14.72
N LEU A 70 -19.95 -4.06 14.79
CA LEU A 70 -18.56 -3.60 14.72
C LEU A 70 -17.92 -3.95 13.38
N TYR A 71 -17.41 -2.93 12.70
CA TYR A 71 -16.76 -3.04 11.38
C TYR A 71 -15.43 -2.31 11.40
N ALA A 72 -14.47 -2.77 10.61
CA ALA A 72 -13.19 -2.10 10.41
C ALA A 72 -12.84 -2.11 8.93
N VAL A 73 -12.25 -1.02 8.42
CA VAL A 73 -11.86 -0.87 7.01
C VAL A 73 -10.57 -0.06 6.91
N GLY A 74 -9.93 -0.09 5.75
CA GLY A 74 -8.67 0.62 5.55
C GLY A 74 -7.57 0.10 6.47
N ASN A 75 -6.80 1.01 7.07
CA ASN A 75 -5.64 0.64 7.91
C ASN A 75 -6.01 0.04 9.27
N ASP A 76 -7.26 0.17 9.71
CA ASP A 76 -7.74 -0.48 10.94
C ASP A 76 -8.03 -1.97 10.72
N MET A 77 -8.26 -2.38 9.48
CA MET A 77 -8.45 -3.77 9.07
C MET A 77 -7.10 -4.46 8.88
N ASP A 78 -7.00 -5.73 9.27
CA ASP A 78 -5.84 -6.55 8.95
C ASP A 78 -5.70 -6.70 7.43
N SER A 79 -4.57 -6.25 6.88
CA SER A 79 -4.42 -6.12 5.44
C SER A 79 -4.42 -7.49 4.77
N LEU A 80 -5.32 -7.69 3.81
CA LEU A 80 -5.33 -8.88 2.95
C LEU A 80 -4.02 -9.09 2.15
N MET A 81 -3.17 -8.07 2.07
CA MET A 81 -1.87 -8.16 1.40
C MET A 81 -0.74 -8.63 2.32
N ALA A 82 -1.01 -8.85 3.61
CA ALA A 82 -0.06 -9.38 4.59
C ALA A 82 1.30 -8.64 4.61
N GLY A 83 1.27 -7.32 4.46
CA GLY A 83 2.47 -6.47 4.42
C GLY A 83 3.12 -6.31 3.03
N THR A 84 2.59 -6.97 2.00
CA THR A 84 3.03 -6.77 0.62
C THR A 84 2.45 -5.49 0.04
N TYR A 85 3.27 -4.71 -0.67
CA TYR A 85 2.83 -3.54 -1.42
C TYR A 85 2.81 -3.87 -2.92
N PRO A 86 1.68 -4.38 -3.48
CA PRO A 86 1.59 -4.80 -4.88
C PRO A 86 1.62 -3.63 -5.87
N GLY A 87 1.22 -2.43 -5.46
CA GLY A 87 1.16 -1.29 -6.34
C GLY A 87 0.52 -0.05 -5.74
N PRO A 88 0.60 1.09 -6.44
CA PRO A 88 0.05 2.35 -5.99
C PRO A 88 -1.47 2.23 -5.79
N GLY A 89 -1.98 2.84 -4.71
CA GLY A 89 -3.40 2.81 -4.37
C GLY A 89 -3.83 1.63 -3.50
N ILE A 90 -2.91 0.74 -3.09
CA ILE A 90 -3.26 -0.44 -2.29
C ILE A 90 -3.89 -0.15 -0.93
N THR A 91 -3.70 1.04 -0.36
CA THR A 91 -4.40 1.41 0.88
C THR A 91 -5.83 1.89 0.60
N LEU A 92 -5.97 2.81 -0.37
CA LEU A 92 -7.26 3.46 -0.64
C LEU A 92 -8.24 2.53 -1.37
N GLY A 93 -7.77 1.72 -2.31
CA GLY A 93 -8.62 0.81 -3.08
C GLY A 93 -9.41 -0.15 -2.19
N PRO A 94 -8.74 -1.02 -1.41
CA PRO A 94 -9.38 -1.86 -0.40
C PRO A 94 -10.18 -1.06 0.63
N GLY A 95 -9.66 0.06 1.13
CA GLY A 95 -10.38 0.90 2.09
C GLY A 95 -11.77 1.34 1.59
N LEU A 96 -11.86 1.81 0.35
CA LEU A 96 -13.12 2.20 -0.28
C LEU A 96 -14.01 0.97 -0.54
N THR A 97 -13.45 -0.11 -1.06
CA THR A 97 -14.19 -1.34 -1.36
C THR A 97 -14.82 -1.95 -0.11
N PHE A 98 -14.05 -2.14 0.96
CA PHE A 98 -14.59 -2.69 2.21
C PHE A 98 -15.49 -1.70 2.94
N GLY A 99 -15.25 -0.39 2.81
CA GLY A 99 -16.20 0.63 3.26
C GLY A 99 -17.57 0.48 2.61
N TYR A 100 -17.60 0.26 1.30
CA TYR A 100 -18.84 -0.03 0.57
C TYR A 100 -19.50 -1.34 1.04
N LEU A 101 -18.73 -2.42 1.18
CA LEU A 101 -19.26 -3.72 1.64
C LEU A 101 -19.85 -3.63 3.05
N ALA A 102 -19.17 -2.95 3.97
CA ALA A 102 -19.67 -2.71 5.33
C ALA A 102 -21.02 -2.00 5.30
N ALA A 103 -21.15 -0.95 4.49
CA ALA A 103 -22.39 -0.19 4.35
C ALA A 103 -23.53 -1.05 3.73
N CYS A 104 -23.24 -1.86 2.72
CA CYS A 104 -24.21 -2.77 2.13
C CYS A 104 -24.72 -3.80 3.15
N HIS A 105 -23.81 -4.43 3.90
CA HIS A 105 -24.15 -5.40 4.93
C HIS A 105 -24.98 -4.74 6.05
N LEU A 106 -24.59 -3.55 6.52
CA LEU A 106 -25.37 -2.77 7.48
C LEU A 106 -26.79 -2.48 6.99
N ALA A 107 -26.95 -2.05 5.74
CA ALA A 107 -28.27 -1.73 5.18
C ALA A 107 -29.19 -2.95 5.08
N GLN A 108 -28.66 -4.14 4.79
CA GLN A 108 -29.43 -5.39 4.71
C GLN A 108 -29.85 -5.93 6.08
N HIS A 109 -29.06 -5.64 7.12
CA HIS A 109 -29.26 -6.17 8.48
C HIS A 109 -29.73 -5.12 9.48
N SER A 110 -30.06 -3.91 9.02
CA SER A 110 -30.72 -2.89 9.83
C SER A 110 -32.16 -3.32 10.09
N THR A 111 -32.41 -3.86 11.29
CA THR A 111 -33.77 -4.17 11.75
C THR A 111 -34.43 -2.84 12.12
N HIS A 112 -35.44 -2.43 11.36
CA HIS A 112 -36.42 -1.43 11.79
C HIS A 112 -37.43 -2.04 12.74
#